data_AF-A0AAX4PAL2-F1
#
_entry.id   AF-A0AAX4PAL2-F1
#
_cell.length_a   1.000
_cell.length_b   1.000
_cell.length_c   1.000
_cell.angle_alpha   90.00
_cell.angle_beta   90.00
_cell.angle_gamma   90.00
#
_symmetry.space_group_name_H-M   'P 1'
#
loop_
_entity.id
_entity.type
_entity.pdbx_description
1 polymer ?
#
loop_
_entity_poly.entity_id
_entity_poly.type
_entity_poly.pdbx_seq_one_letter_code
_entity_poly.pdbx_strand_id
1 'polypeptide(L)'
;MGMAGDESGSGGRHLEEAYTCAVVDGALRRTTFELAAADAESLSKAPNYWVPRRALRGEDGDGPLRGCGERASADLLERVAEDLLDGDDAETFEGCEYWCQVYNGGRGLRFHFDKDEHKLRTEGKYEFPILSTVVYLTAATGGGARQSPTIVVDQVYRGDSPEEEEEEEAPRKTVLSYPKQNRALAFDGRLAHGVLDSTNASCRRTLLVNFWKEKPRGLDRATVADLEALGMARTGEAPAGEKGETGKAERRDPVRRELGGGDDLVLLDDVAASVPDEELREASCVSVSHPKHALYPIEAASGMQGTLGAFVREE
;
A
#
# COMPACT_ATOMS: atom_id res chain seq x y z
N MET A 1 -22.80 -50.21 -0.10
CA MET A 1 -23.29 -49.61 1.16
C MET A 1 -22.12 -48.83 1.74
N GLY A 2 -22.16 -47.50 1.61
CA GLY A 2 -21.31 -46.50 2.26
C GLY A 2 -19.79 -46.61 2.10
N MET A 3 -19.22 -46.07 1.01
CA MET A 3 -17.85 -45.54 1.07
C MET A 3 -17.91 -44.20 1.79
N ALA A 4 -17.16 -44.08 2.89
CA ALA A 4 -16.91 -42.80 3.54
C ALA A 4 -16.09 -41.94 2.58
N GLY A 5 -16.68 -40.84 2.12
CA GLY A 5 -16.00 -39.83 1.32
C GLY A 5 -15.00 -39.11 2.21
N ASP A 6 -13.76 -39.15 1.76
CA ASP A 6 -12.65 -38.35 2.23
C ASP A 6 -12.98 -36.88 1.93
N GLU A 7 -13.08 -36.05 2.97
CA GLU A 7 -13.20 -34.59 2.83
C GLU A 7 -11.82 -34.03 2.51
N SER A 8 -11.42 -34.13 1.24
CA SER A 8 -10.25 -33.43 0.71
C SER A 8 -10.60 -31.95 0.53
N GLY A 9 -10.21 -31.12 1.50
CA GLY A 9 -10.32 -29.66 1.45
C GLY A 9 -9.48 -29.08 0.31
N SER A 10 -10.13 -28.28 -0.53
CA SER A 10 -9.61 -27.61 -1.72
C SER A 10 -8.75 -26.40 -1.37
N GLY A 11 -7.60 -26.26 -2.02
CA GLY A 11 -6.59 -25.24 -1.76
C GLY A 11 -6.83 -23.93 -2.50
N GLY A 12 -7.28 -22.96 -1.72
CA GLY A 12 -6.55 -21.72 -1.64
C GLY A 12 -5.83 -21.46 -0.32
N ARG A 13 -4.55 -21.14 -0.48
CA ARG A 13 -3.67 -20.43 0.45
C ARG A 13 -4.18 -19.04 0.81
N HIS A 14 -5.31 -18.94 1.48
CA HIS A 14 -5.47 -17.96 2.53
C HIS A 14 -4.19 -17.86 3.41
N LEU A 15 -3.72 -16.66 3.73
CA LEU A 15 -2.73 -16.56 4.82
C LEU A 15 -3.40 -17.13 6.09
N GLU A 16 -2.94 -18.31 6.51
CA GLU A 16 -3.32 -18.93 7.78
C GLU A 16 -2.73 -18.14 8.97
N GLU A 17 -1.68 -17.36 8.70
CA GLU A 17 -0.98 -16.48 9.64
C GLU A 17 -1.63 -15.09 9.72
N ALA A 18 -1.41 -14.41 10.85
CA ALA A 18 -1.76 -13.01 11.00
C ALA A 18 -0.86 -12.17 10.09
N TYR A 19 -1.42 -11.62 9.01
CA TYR A 19 -0.71 -10.64 8.20
C TYR A 19 -0.79 -9.25 8.81
N THR A 20 0.24 -8.45 8.53
CA THR A 20 0.28 -7.07 8.97
C THR A 20 -0.59 -6.21 8.06
N CYS A 21 -1.55 -5.52 8.66
CA CYS A 21 -2.22 -4.38 8.05
C CYS A 21 -2.55 -3.36 9.14
N ALA A 22 -2.08 -2.13 8.99
CA ALA A 22 -2.19 -1.10 9.99
C ALA A 22 -2.46 0.26 9.35
N VAL A 23 -3.26 1.07 10.03
CA VAL A 23 -3.46 2.47 9.67
C VAL A 23 -2.86 3.34 10.74
N VAL A 24 -2.04 4.30 10.33
CA VAL A 24 -1.32 5.19 11.23
C VAL A 24 -1.58 6.63 10.81
N ASP A 25 -2.20 7.41 11.70
CA ASP A 25 -2.39 8.84 11.50
C ASP A 25 -1.17 9.61 12.03
N GLY A 26 -0.81 10.68 11.32
CA GLY A 26 0.36 11.49 11.64
C GLY A 26 1.66 10.73 11.41
N ALA A 27 1.74 9.92 10.35
CA ALA A 27 2.85 8.99 10.09
C ALA A 27 4.19 9.71 9.86
N LEU A 28 4.17 10.85 9.14
CA LEU A 28 5.35 11.70 8.93
C LEU A 28 5.37 12.85 9.93
N ARG A 29 6.58 13.31 10.30
CA ARG A 29 6.73 14.58 11.04
C ARG A 29 6.19 15.70 10.18
N ARG A 30 5.73 16.78 10.81
CA ARG A 30 5.03 17.85 10.09
C ARG A 30 5.86 18.42 8.95
N THR A 31 7.12 18.75 9.18
CA THR A 31 8.00 19.32 8.13
C THR A 31 8.27 18.33 7.01
N THR A 32 8.47 17.05 7.32
CA THR A 32 8.61 16.00 6.32
C THR A 32 7.34 15.86 5.48
N PHE A 33 6.17 15.88 6.11
CA PHE A 33 4.87 15.85 5.42
C PHE A 33 4.70 17.05 4.49
N GLU A 34 4.94 18.27 5.00
CA GLU A 34 4.80 19.51 4.23
C GLU A 34 5.75 19.51 3.02
N LEU A 35 7.00 19.05 3.21
CA LEU A 35 7.97 18.92 2.14
C LEU A 35 7.55 17.86 1.11
N ALA A 36 7.13 16.67 1.55
CA ALA A 36 6.65 15.61 0.66
C ALA A 36 5.42 16.06 -0.14
N ALA A 37 4.48 16.79 0.48
CA ALA A 37 3.30 17.33 -0.19
C ALA A 37 3.65 18.40 -1.24
N ALA A 38 4.64 19.24 -0.96
CA ALA A 38 5.14 20.25 -1.89
C ALA A 38 5.86 19.62 -3.10
N ASP A 39 6.71 18.62 -2.84
CA ASP A 39 7.55 17.96 -3.86
C ASP A 39 6.84 16.82 -4.61
N ALA A 40 5.62 16.42 -4.20
CA ALA A 40 4.91 15.26 -4.73
C ALA A 40 4.82 15.20 -6.26
N GLU A 41 4.58 16.36 -6.89
CA GLU A 41 4.44 16.50 -8.35
C GLU A 41 5.78 16.40 -9.09
N SER A 42 6.88 16.79 -8.44
CA SER A 42 8.23 16.62 -8.99
C SER A 42 8.70 15.18 -8.80
N LEU A 43 8.50 14.62 -7.61
CA LEU A 43 8.91 13.25 -7.30
C LEU A 43 8.11 12.22 -8.10
N SER A 44 6.86 12.49 -8.49
CA SER A 44 6.08 11.58 -9.35
C SER A 44 6.58 11.50 -10.80
N LYS A 45 7.48 12.39 -11.21
CA LYS A 45 8.14 12.40 -12.52
C LYS A 45 9.55 11.78 -12.46
N ALA A 46 10.01 11.45 -11.26
CA ALA A 46 11.29 10.82 -11.03
C ALA A 46 11.20 9.30 -11.19
N PRO A 47 12.32 8.59 -11.37
CA PRO A 47 12.35 7.15 -11.14
C PRO A 47 12.06 6.83 -9.67
N ASN A 48 11.75 5.56 -9.39
CA ASN A 48 11.77 5.06 -8.03
C ASN A 48 13.20 5.12 -7.50
N TYR A 49 13.35 5.50 -6.22
CA TYR A 49 14.65 5.62 -5.58
C TYR A 49 14.78 4.63 -4.43
N TRP A 50 16.03 4.30 -4.10
CA TRP A 50 16.41 3.44 -3.00
C TRP A 50 17.12 4.23 -1.91
N VAL A 51 16.82 3.97 -0.63
CA VAL A 51 17.61 4.45 0.50
C VAL A 51 18.00 3.27 1.40
N PRO A 52 19.30 3.05 1.65
CA PRO A 52 19.74 1.93 2.47
C PRO A 52 19.38 2.19 3.94
N ARG A 53 19.10 1.12 4.69
CA ARG A 53 18.80 1.15 6.13
C ARG A 53 19.83 1.95 6.93
N ARG A 54 21.11 1.76 6.63
CA ARG A 54 22.21 2.50 7.29
C ARG A 54 22.07 4.02 7.17
N ALA A 55 21.65 4.53 6.00
CA ALA A 55 21.36 5.96 5.84
C ALA A 55 20.15 6.40 6.69
N LEU A 56 19.09 5.58 6.74
CA LEU A 56 17.90 5.86 7.56
C LEU A 56 18.22 5.94 9.05
N ARG A 57 19.16 5.11 9.53
CA ARG A 57 19.64 5.09 10.92
C ARG A 57 20.74 6.10 11.23
N GLY A 58 21.18 6.87 10.22
CA GLY A 58 22.27 7.84 10.38
C GLY A 58 23.62 7.18 10.68
N GLU A 59 23.84 5.95 10.22
CA GLU A 59 25.12 5.24 10.36
C GLU A 59 26.19 5.86 9.44
N ASP A 60 27.46 5.74 9.85
CA ASP A 60 28.59 6.38 9.17
C ASP A 60 28.72 5.95 7.70
N GLY A 61 29.08 6.92 6.83
CA GLY A 61 29.48 6.66 5.43
C GLY A 61 28.41 6.86 4.37
N ASP A 62 27.15 7.15 4.74
CA ASP A 62 26.08 7.45 3.76
C ASP A 62 25.79 8.95 3.58
N GLY A 63 26.30 9.80 4.46
CA GLY A 63 25.95 11.21 4.49
C GLY A 63 24.50 11.46 4.91
N PRO A 64 24.05 12.72 4.87
CA PRO A 64 22.72 13.10 5.36
C PRO A 64 21.59 12.57 4.46
N LEU A 65 20.38 12.51 5.02
CA LEU A 65 19.15 12.21 4.28
C LEU A 65 18.85 13.29 3.23
N ARG A 66 18.41 12.84 2.06
CA ARG A 66 18.25 13.67 0.85
C ARG A 66 16.79 13.76 0.42
N GLY A 67 16.31 14.99 0.25
CA GLY A 67 14.96 15.28 -0.23
C GLY A 67 13.86 14.81 0.72
N CYS A 68 12.62 14.89 0.24
CA CYS A 68 11.45 14.46 0.99
C CYS A 68 11.37 12.93 1.17
N GLY A 69 11.77 12.16 0.15
CA GLY A 69 11.62 10.71 0.14
C GLY A 69 12.46 10.00 1.20
N GLU A 70 13.75 10.34 1.35
CA GLU A 70 14.59 9.74 2.39
C GLU A 70 14.16 10.16 3.81
N ARG A 71 13.72 11.42 3.98
CA ARG A 71 13.19 11.90 5.28
C ARG A 71 11.90 11.19 5.66
N ALA A 72 10.98 11.05 4.71
CA ALA A 72 9.75 10.32 4.94
C ALA A 72 9.99 8.84 5.21
N SER A 73 10.97 8.24 4.54
CA SER A 73 11.41 6.88 4.81
C SER A 73 11.93 6.71 6.24
N ALA A 74 12.73 7.66 6.73
CA ALA A 74 13.22 7.64 8.11
C ALA A 74 12.09 7.84 9.14
N ASP A 75 11.16 8.77 8.89
CA ASP A 75 9.98 8.96 9.73
C ASP A 75 9.10 7.71 9.77
N LEU A 76 8.88 7.06 8.63
CA LEU A 76 8.10 5.83 8.56
C LEU A 76 8.79 4.67 9.24
N LEU A 77 10.13 4.55 9.14
CA LEU A 77 10.87 3.55 9.88
C LEU A 77 10.60 3.66 11.39
N GLU A 78 10.89 4.83 11.95
CA GLU A 78 10.80 5.10 13.38
C GLU A 78 9.37 5.07 13.94
N ARG A 79 8.38 5.51 13.14
CA ARG A 79 7.02 5.77 13.64
C ARG A 79 5.98 4.76 13.17
N VAL A 80 6.36 3.87 12.26
CA VAL A 80 5.46 2.86 11.68
C VAL A 80 6.13 1.50 11.59
N ALA A 81 7.25 1.38 10.85
CA ALA A 81 7.79 0.09 10.48
C ALA A 81 8.43 -0.66 11.67
N GLU A 82 9.10 0.02 12.60
CA GLU A 82 9.70 -0.65 13.77
C GLU A 82 8.67 -1.37 14.68
N ASP A 83 7.42 -0.88 14.72
CA ASP A 83 6.34 -1.52 15.47
C ASP A 83 5.65 -2.67 14.69
N LEU A 84 5.90 -2.76 13.38
CA LEU A 84 5.20 -3.67 12.45
C LEU A 84 6.10 -4.76 11.87
N LEU A 85 7.40 -4.49 11.75
CA LEU A 85 8.41 -5.47 11.43
C LEU A 85 8.69 -6.26 12.70
N ASP A 86 8.52 -7.58 12.66
CA ASP A 86 8.80 -8.45 13.79
C ASP A 86 10.10 -9.25 13.59
N GLY A 87 10.58 -9.83 14.69
CA GLY A 87 11.66 -10.82 14.72
C GLY A 87 12.82 -10.55 13.76
N ASP A 88 12.99 -11.46 12.80
CA ASP A 88 14.09 -11.46 11.84
C ASP A 88 13.97 -10.31 10.82
N ASP A 89 12.77 -9.87 10.45
CA ASP A 89 12.59 -8.84 9.42
C ASP A 89 13.03 -7.45 9.91
N ALA A 90 12.76 -7.13 11.17
CA ALA A 90 13.26 -5.90 11.80
C ALA A 90 14.79 -5.84 11.81
N GLU A 91 15.45 -6.99 11.92
CA GLU A 91 16.91 -7.09 11.95
C GLU A 91 17.55 -7.24 10.57
N THR A 92 16.82 -7.72 9.56
CA THR A 92 17.39 -8.11 8.26
C THR A 92 17.02 -7.22 7.08
N PHE A 93 16.08 -6.28 7.20
CA PHE A 93 15.78 -5.38 6.07
C PHE A 93 16.99 -4.53 5.66
N GLU A 94 17.22 -4.40 4.35
CA GLU A 94 18.38 -3.68 3.80
C GLU A 94 18.13 -2.20 3.53
N GLY A 95 16.87 -1.79 3.43
CA GLY A 95 16.46 -0.41 3.16
C GLY A 95 15.05 -0.31 2.62
N CYS A 96 14.74 0.80 1.97
CA CYS A 96 13.45 0.98 1.35
C CYS A 96 13.54 1.65 -0.03
N GLU A 97 12.54 1.32 -0.83
CA GLU A 97 12.22 1.98 -2.09
C GLU A 97 11.17 3.07 -1.82
N TYR A 98 11.27 4.21 -2.50
CA TYR A 98 10.25 5.25 -2.41
C TYR A 98 9.96 5.93 -3.76
N TRP A 99 8.71 6.35 -3.93
CA TRP A 99 8.24 7.12 -5.10
C TRP A 99 6.92 7.84 -4.78
N CYS A 100 6.51 8.77 -5.65
CA CYS A 100 5.22 9.44 -5.55
C CYS A 100 4.28 9.04 -6.68
N GLN A 101 3.00 8.87 -6.35
CA GLN A 101 1.91 8.74 -7.32
C GLN A 101 1.01 9.97 -7.25
N VAL A 102 0.70 10.54 -8.41
CA VAL A 102 -0.24 11.65 -8.56
C VAL A 102 -1.30 11.27 -9.58
N TYR A 103 -2.53 11.08 -9.12
CA TYR A 103 -3.69 10.79 -9.97
C TYR A 103 -4.64 11.99 -10.02
N ASN A 104 -5.03 12.35 -11.24
CA ASN A 104 -6.04 13.37 -11.52
C ASN A 104 -7.27 12.71 -12.12
N GLY A 105 -8.47 13.20 -11.76
CA GLY A 105 -9.71 12.73 -12.38
C GLY A 105 -10.29 11.43 -11.81
N GLY A 106 -9.92 11.05 -10.59
CA GLY A 106 -10.57 9.94 -9.86
C GLY A 106 -10.30 8.53 -10.41
N ARG A 107 -9.34 8.36 -11.32
CA ARG A 107 -8.95 7.04 -11.81
C ARG A 107 -8.31 6.20 -10.70
N GLY A 108 -8.76 4.97 -10.60
CA GLY A 108 -8.19 3.91 -9.79
C GLY A 108 -6.94 3.28 -10.39
N LEU A 109 -6.46 2.27 -9.68
CA LEU A 109 -5.31 1.44 -10.03
C LEU A 109 -5.75 -0.01 -9.89
N ARG A 110 -5.46 -0.82 -10.90
CA ARG A 110 -5.77 -2.26 -10.89
C ARG A 110 -5.16 -2.92 -9.67
N PHE A 111 -5.77 -4.03 -9.27
CA PHE A 111 -5.11 -4.93 -8.34
C PHE A 111 -3.77 -5.38 -8.92
N HIS A 112 -2.77 -5.35 -8.07
CA HIS A 112 -1.41 -5.74 -8.38
C HIS A 112 -0.69 -6.10 -7.08
N PHE A 113 0.52 -6.63 -7.25
CA PHE A 113 1.49 -6.80 -6.18
C PHE A 113 2.67 -5.87 -6.43
N ASP A 114 3.13 -5.22 -5.35
CA ASP A 114 4.42 -4.54 -5.35
C ASP A 114 5.52 -5.58 -5.47
N LYS A 115 6.43 -5.42 -6.42
CA LYS A 115 7.45 -6.43 -6.70
C LYS A 115 8.69 -5.83 -7.33
N ASP A 116 9.81 -6.55 -7.24
CA ASP A 116 10.99 -6.23 -8.02
C ASP A 116 10.70 -6.48 -9.51
N GLU A 117 10.26 -5.43 -10.21
CA GLU A 117 9.92 -5.45 -11.63
C GLU A 117 11.11 -5.89 -12.52
N HIS A 118 12.35 -5.69 -12.06
CA HIS A 118 13.52 -6.12 -12.79
C HIS A 118 13.77 -7.62 -12.62
N LYS A 119 13.72 -8.17 -11.40
CA LYS A 119 13.83 -9.62 -11.14
C LYS A 119 12.70 -10.37 -11.84
N LEU A 120 11.46 -9.85 -11.83
CA LEU A 120 10.37 -10.46 -12.58
C LEU A 120 10.66 -10.51 -14.08
N ARG A 121 11.00 -9.36 -14.69
CA ARG A 121 11.22 -9.29 -16.14
C ARG A 121 12.43 -10.09 -16.63
N THR A 122 13.48 -10.19 -15.81
CA THR A 122 14.76 -10.80 -16.24
C THR A 122 14.93 -12.25 -15.80
N GLU A 123 14.30 -12.65 -14.69
CA GLU A 123 14.45 -13.98 -14.10
C GLU A 123 13.12 -14.75 -13.96
N GLY A 124 11.98 -14.10 -14.20
CA GLY A 124 10.66 -14.69 -13.91
C GLY A 124 10.41 -14.87 -12.42
N LYS A 125 11.13 -14.14 -11.55
CA LYS A 125 11.01 -14.27 -10.10
C LYS A 125 10.23 -13.12 -9.49
N TYR A 126 9.23 -13.48 -8.71
CA TYR A 126 8.53 -12.54 -7.86
C TYR A 126 9.26 -12.40 -6.53
N GLU A 127 9.55 -11.15 -6.18
CA GLU A 127 10.09 -10.79 -4.89
C GLU A 127 9.36 -9.56 -4.41
N PHE A 128 8.88 -9.61 -3.18
CA PHE A 128 7.95 -8.65 -2.60
C PHE A 128 8.64 -7.86 -1.49
N PRO A 129 8.20 -6.62 -1.23
CA PRO A 129 8.60 -5.93 -0.02
C PRO A 129 8.10 -6.70 1.20
N ILE A 130 8.80 -6.53 2.33
CA ILE A 130 8.35 -7.03 3.63
C ILE A 130 7.12 -6.24 4.07
N LEU A 131 7.20 -4.92 3.93
CA LEU A 131 6.16 -3.98 4.33
C LEU A 131 5.99 -2.92 3.24
N SER A 132 4.79 -2.84 2.66
CA SER A 132 4.41 -1.75 1.77
C SER A 132 3.72 -0.65 2.57
N THR A 133 3.94 0.62 2.18
CA THR A 133 3.24 1.75 2.79
C THR A 133 2.71 2.73 1.74
N VAL A 134 1.51 3.24 1.99
CA VAL A 134 0.88 4.31 1.22
C VAL A 134 0.58 5.48 2.15
N VAL A 135 1.32 6.57 1.99
CA VAL A 135 1.12 7.82 2.74
C VAL A 135 0.29 8.79 1.90
N TYR A 136 -0.86 9.21 2.42
CA TYR A 136 -1.72 10.18 1.73
C TYR A 136 -1.26 11.62 1.98
N LEU A 137 -0.88 12.31 0.89
CA LEU A 137 -0.43 13.70 0.91
C LEU A 137 -1.60 14.68 0.68
N THR A 138 -2.68 14.20 0.08
CA THR A 138 -3.94 14.94 -0.07
C THR A 138 -5.08 14.28 0.69
N ALA A 139 -6.17 15.03 0.86
CA ALA A 139 -7.44 14.53 1.36
C ALA A 139 -8.58 15.17 0.57
N ALA A 140 -9.79 14.62 0.71
CA ALA A 140 -10.99 15.20 0.11
C ALA A 140 -11.21 16.65 0.57
N THR A 141 -11.37 17.58 -0.38
CA THR A 141 -11.60 19.01 -0.11
C THR A 141 -13.09 19.35 -0.23
N GLY A 142 -13.85 19.25 0.85
CA GLY A 142 -15.24 19.72 0.93
C GLY A 142 -16.23 19.03 -0.04
N GLY A 143 -17.53 19.30 0.13
CA GLY A 143 -18.57 18.87 -0.84
C GLY A 143 -18.95 17.38 -0.82
N GLY A 144 -18.52 16.60 0.18
CA GLY A 144 -18.94 15.20 0.37
C GLY A 144 -18.28 14.17 -0.55
N ALA A 145 -17.70 14.58 -1.69
CA ALA A 145 -17.01 13.68 -2.61
C ALA A 145 -15.65 13.22 -2.03
N ARG A 146 -15.43 11.92 -1.92
CA ARG A 146 -14.19 11.33 -1.37
C ARG A 146 -13.17 11.02 -2.45
N GLN A 147 -11.90 11.12 -2.12
CA GLN A 147 -10.85 10.61 -3.00
C GLN A 147 -10.84 9.08 -2.96
N SER A 148 -10.37 8.49 -4.06
CA SER A 148 -10.24 7.05 -4.24
C SER A 148 -9.50 6.36 -3.08
N PRO A 149 -10.14 5.42 -2.36
CA PRO A 149 -9.49 4.66 -1.30
C PRO A 149 -8.47 3.68 -1.88
N THR A 150 -7.43 3.39 -1.08
CA THR A 150 -6.60 2.20 -1.30
C THR A 150 -7.35 1.00 -0.74
N ILE A 151 -7.35 -0.09 -1.50
CA ILE A 151 -7.90 -1.38 -1.09
C ILE A 151 -6.77 -2.40 -0.97
N VAL A 152 -6.76 -3.18 0.10
CA VAL A 152 -5.85 -4.32 0.31
C VAL A 152 -6.70 -5.55 0.59
N VAL A 153 -6.39 -6.67 -0.03
CA VAL A 153 -7.11 -7.94 0.15
C VAL A 153 -6.15 -9.05 0.64
N ASP A 154 -6.67 -10.06 1.33
CA ASP A 154 -5.86 -11.17 1.89
C ASP A 154 -5.42 -12.23 0.87
N GLN A 155 -5.23 -11.83 -0.39
CA GLN A 155 -4.68 -12.66 -1.46
C GLN A 155 -3.19 -12.40 -1.61
N VAL A 156 -2.42 -13.48 -1.74
CA VAL A 156 -0.97 -13.48 -1.96
C VAL A 156 -0.63 -14.19 -3.26
N TYR A 157 0.48 -13.80 -3.87
CA TYR A 157 1.00 -14.48 -5.05
C TYR A 157 1.49 -15.90 -4.73
N ARG A 158 1.12 -16.89 -5.53
CA ARG A 158 1.40 -18.33 -5.30
C ARG A 158 2.57 -18.91 -6.09
N GLY A 159 3.29 -18.12 -6.88
CA GLY A 159 4.27 -18.65 -7.81
C GLY A 159 3.62 -19.31 -9.03
N ASP A 160 4.45 -19.68 -10.00
CA ASP A 160 4.02 -20.35 -11.24
C ASP A 160 3.90 -21.89 -11.05
N SER A 161 3.58 -22.38 -9.85
CA SER A 161 3.54 -23.84 -9.62
C SER A 161 2.42 -24.48 -10.45
N PRO A 162 2.75 -25.37 -11.41
CA PRO A 162 1.77 -25.95 -12.32
C PRO A 162 0.93 -27.08 -11.71
N GLU A 163 1.08 -27.37 -10.41
CA GLU A 163 0.54 -28.61 -9.83
C GLU A 163 -0.90 -28.54 -9.30
N GLU A 164 -1.51 -27.36 -9.14
CA GLU A 164 -2.90 -27.29 -8.66
C GLU A 164 -3.63 -26.14 -9.39
N GLU A 165 -4.28 -26.45 -10.53
CA GLU A 165 -5.38 -25.67 -11.12
C GLU A 165 -6.61 -25.70 -10.19
N GLU A 166 -6.42 -25.38 -8.92
CA GLU A 166 -7.52 -25.12 -7.99
C GLU A 166 -7.99 -23.68 -8.21
N GLU A 167 -9.31 -23.48 -8.23
CA GLU A 167 -9.92 -22.15 -8.44
C GLU A 167 -9.27 -21.10 -7.53
N GLU A 168 -8.93 -19.94 -8.10
CA GLU A 168 -8.42 -18.81 -7.32
C GLU A 168 -9.42 -18.46 -6.22
N GLU A 169 -9.08 -18.80 -4.98
CA GLU A 169 -9.92 -18.44 -3.85
C GLU A 169 -10.06 -16.92 -3.76
N ALA A 170 -11.31 -16.51 -3.88
CA ALA A 170 -11.90 -15.33 -3.28
C ALA A 170 -11.14 -14.80 -2.04
N PRO A 171 -10.78 -13.50 -1.97
CA PRO A 171 -10.31 -12.91 -0.73
C PRO A 171 -11.42 -12.91 0.31
N ARG A 172 -11.09 -13.25 1.55
CA ARG A 172 -12.04 -13.23 2.69
C ARG A 172 -12.02 -11.91 3.43
N LYS A 173 -10.87 -11.22 3.40
CA LYS A 173 -10.64 -10.01 4.19
C LYS A 173 -10.21 -8.89 3.28
N THR A 174 -10.78 -7.72 3.55
CA THR A 174 -10.48 -6.49 2.81
C THR A 174 -10.24 -5.36 3.78
N VAL A 175 -9.27 -4.51 3.48
CA VAL A 175 -9.04 -3.25 4.16
C VAL A 175 -9.19 -2.12 3.15
N LEU A 176 -10.11 -1.21 3.46
CA LEU A 176 -10.33 0.03 2.72
C LEU A 176 -9.75 1.19 3.53
N SER A 177 -8.85 1.97 2.94
CA SER A 177 -8.29 3.17 3.55
C SER A 177 -8.55 4.38 2.66
N TYR A 178 -9.34 5.32 3.16
CA TYR A 178 -9.62 6.57 2.46
C TYR A 178 -8.49 7.58 2.68
N PRO A 179 -8.17 8.41 1.67
CA PRO A 179 -7.16 9.44 1.81
C PRO A 179 -7.49 10.43 2.92
N LYS A 180 -6.59 10.51 3.89
CA LYS A 180 -6.53 11.51 4.96
C LYS A 180 -5.11 12.02 5.04
N GLN A 181 -4.91 13.34 5.09
CA GLN A 181 -3.58 13.93 5.12
C GLN A 181 -2.72 13.32 6.23
N ASN A 182 -1.49 12.98 5.87
CA ASN A 182 -0.47 12.42 6.76
C ASN A 182 -0.86 11.10 7.43
N ARG A 183 -1.75 10.33 6.79
CA ARG A 183 -2.00 8.95 7.16
C ARG A 183 -1.14 8.02 6.31
N ALA A 184 -0.59 7.00 6.95
CA ALA A 184 -0.06 5.81 6.30
C ALA A 184 -1.06 4.64 6.41
N LEU A 185 -1.27 3.93 5.30
CA LEU A 185 -1.72 2.55 5.29
C LEU A 185 -0.46 1.69 5.10
N ALA A 186 -0.13 0.85 6.09
CA ALA A 186 0.99 -0.07 6.04
C ALA A 186 0.46 -1.51 5.99
N PHE A 187 1.01 -2.36 5.14
CA PHE A 187 0.53 -3.73 4.96
C PHE A 187 1.65 -4.65 4.50
N ASP A 188 1.48 -5.95 4.74
CA ASP A 188 2.36 -7.00 4.25
C ASP A 188 2.52 -6.89 2.72
N GLY A 189 3.76 -6.74 2.26
CA GLY A 189 4.03 -6.43 0.86
C GLY A 189 3.65 -7.54 -0.14
N ARG A 190 3.33 -8.74 0.36
CA ARG A 190 2.85 -9.87 -0.46
C ARG A 190 1.36 -9.75 -0.81
N LEU A 191 0.63 -8.82 -0.20
CA LEU A 191 -0.81 -8.70 -0.40
C LEU A 191 -1.17 -7.96 -1.68
N ALA A 192 -2.17 -8.49 -2.39
CA ALA A 192 -2.78 -7.82 -3.52
C ALA A 192 -3.48 -6.53 -3.06
N HIS A 193 -3.27 -5.46 -3.81
CA HIS A 193 -3.86 -4.17 -3.49
C HIS A 193 -4.08 -3.31 -4.73
N GLY A 194 -4.92 -2.30 -4.59
CA GLY A 194 -5.30 -1.41 -5.68
C GLY A 194 -5.86 -0.09 -5.18
N VAL A 195 -6.36 0.71 -6.12
CA VAL A 195 -7.04 1.98 -5.82
C VAL A 195 -8.38 1.96 -6.54
N LEU A 196 -9.46 2.24 -5.82
CA LEU A 196 -10.80 2.23 -6.43
C LEU A 196 -11.01 3.46 -7.29
N ASP A 197 -11.88 3.35 -8.29
CA ASP A 197 -12.34 4.54 -8.99
C ASP A 197 -13.13 5.45 -8.03
N SER A 198 -13.05 6.75 -8.26
CA SER A 198 -13.86 7.74 -7.56
C SER A 198 -14.45 8.72 -8.56
N THR A 199 -15.69 9.15 -8.28
CA THR A 199 -16.33 10.26 -9.00
C THR A 199 -15.73 11.62 -8.63
N ASN A 200 -14.87 11.68 -7.62
CA ASN A 200 -14.15 12.88 -7.25
C ASN A 200 -12.95 13.11 -8.19
N ALA A 201 -13.02 14.17 -8.99
CA ALA A 201 -11.95 14.56 -9.91
C ALA A 201 -10.72 15.20 -9.23
N SER A 202 -10.74 15.41 -7.91
CA SER A 202 -9.64 16.02 -7.17
C SER A 202 -8.37 15.18 -7.22
N CYS A 203 -7.24 15.87 -7.12
CA CYS A 203 -5.90 15.28 -7.21
C CYS A 203 -5.58 14.39 -6.00
N ARG A 204 -5.44 13.08 -6.20
CA ARG A 204 -4.95 12.13 -5.20
C ARG A 204 -3.43 12.04 -5.29
N ARG A 205 -2.74 12.42 -4.22
CA ARG A 205 -1.28 12.36 -4.12
C ARG A 205 -0.90 11.41 -3.00
N THR A 206 -0.06 10.44 -3.32
CA THR A 206 0.48 9.49 -2.34
C THR A 206 1.98 9.39 -2.47
N LEU A 207 2.67 9.37 -1.33
CA LEU A 207 4.05 8.90 -1.24
C LEU A 207 4.00 7.42 -0.86
N LEU A 208 4.74 6.60 -1.58
CA LEU A 208 4.86 5.17 -1.31
C LEU A 208 6.27 4.90 -0.81
N VAL A 209 6.36 4.09 0.24
CA VAL A 209 7.64 3.62 0.78
C VAL A 209 7.52 2.14 1.10
N ASN A 210 8.34 1.34 0.44
CA ASN A 210 8.33 -0.11 0.59
C ASN A 210 9.63 -0.56 1.25
N PHE A 211 9.53 -1.29 2.35
CA PHE A 211 10.67 -1.83 3.09
C PHE A 211 11.02 -3.20 2.55
N TRP A 212 12.28 -3.41 2.22
CA TRP A 212 12.74 -4.59 1.52
C TRP A 212 13.78 -5.37 2.31
N LYS A 213 13.69 -6.69 2.22
CA LYS A 213 14.73 -7.58 2.74
C LYS A 213 16.03 -7.41 1.97
N GLU A 214 15.94 -7.37 0.64
CA GLU A 214 17.05 -7.12 -0.26
C GLU A 214 16.74 -5.91 -1.15
N LYS A 215 17.75 -5.13 -1.50
CA LYS A 215 17.59 -4.01 -2.44
C LYS A 215 16.99 -4.50 -3.79
N PRO A 216 15.86 -3.93 -4.26
CA PRO A 216 15.35 -4.22 -5.59
C PRO A 216 16.32 -3.79 -6.68
N ARG A 217 16.36 -4.55 -7.77
CA ARG A 217 17.31 -4.32 -8.86
C ARG A 217 16.95 -3.10 -9.70
N GLY A 218 17.98 -2.36 -10.08
CA GLY A 218 17.84 -1.19 -10.95
C GLY A 218 17.35 0.07 -10.24
N LEU A 219 17.25 0.05 -8.91
CA LEU A 219 17.02 1.24 -8.11
C LEU A 219 18.34 1.85 -7.66
N ASP A 220 18.43 3.17 -7.68
CA ASP A 220 19.58 3.90 -7.16
C ASP A 220 19.16 4.89 -6.09
N ARG A 221 20.12 5.27 -5.25
CA ARG A 221 19.89 6.33 -4.27
C ARG A 221 19.92 7.68 -4.97
N ALA A 222 18.92 8.52 -4.68
CA ALA A 222 18.85 9.85 -5.25
C ALA A 222 20.14 10.65 -4.95
N THR A 223 20.73 11.22 -5.99
CA THR A 223 21.83 12.16 -5.85
C THR A 223 21.29 13.57 -5.65
N VAL A 224 22.11 14.48 -5.11
CA VAL A 224 21.73 15.88 -4.98
C VAL A 224 21.43 16.49 -6.35
N ALA A 225 22.17 16.09 -7.40
CA ALA A 225 21.94 16.53 -8.76
C ALA A 225 20.57 16.07 -9.30
N ASP A 226 20.13 14.85 -8.98
CA ASP A 226 18.81 14.36 -9.37
C ASP A 226 17.69 15.21 -8.76
N LEU A 227 17.80 15.50 -7.45
CA LEU A 227 16.80 16.30 -6.74
C LEU A 227 16.75 17.74 -7.27
N GLU A 228 17.90 18.33 -7.58
CA GLU A 228 18.00 19.65 -8.18
C GLU A 228 17.40 19.71 -9.59
N ALA A 229 17.66 18.70 -10.42
CA ALA A 229 17.10 18.61 -11.77
C ALA A 229 15.57 18.56 -11.75
N LEU A 230 14.99 18.02 -10.68
CA LEU A 230 13.55 17.96 -10.42
C LEU A 230 12.99 19.22 -9.73
N GLY A 231 13.85 20.20 -9.42
CA GLY A 231 13.49 21.44 -8.73
C GLY A 231 13.05 21.23 -7.28
N MET A 232 13.38 20.09 -6.67
CA MET A 232 13.03 19.79 -5.29
C MET A 232 13.97 20.50 -4.32
N ALA A 233 13.47 20.87 -3.15
CA ALA A 233 14.26 21.62 -2.18
C ALA A 233 15.46 20.79 -1.68
N ARG A 234 16.66 21.41 -1.67
CA ARG A 234 17.85 20.80 -1.07
C ARG A 234 17.64 20.68 0.44
N THR A 235 17.72 19.46 0.96
CA THR A 235 17.68 19.21 2.40
C THR A 235 19.07 19.36 3.01
N GLY A 236 19.52 20.60 3.22
CA GLY A 236 20.81 20.90 3.87
C GLY A 236 20.71 21.17 5.37
N GLU A 237 19.60 21.72 5.84
CA GLU A 237 19.42 22.06 7.25
C GLU A 237 18.00 21.65 7.65
N ALA A 238 17.85 20.83 8.68
CA ALA A 238 16.57 20.78 9.38
C ALA A 238 16.24 22.23 9.78
N PRO A 239 15.01 22.72 9.55
CA PRO A 239 14.65 24.09 9.93
C PRO A 239 15.08 24.30 11.38
N ALA A 240 15.92 25.32 11.61
CA ALA A 240 16.49 25.63 12.92
C ALA A 240 15.34 25.88 13.91
N GLY A 241 14.98 24.85 14.68
CA GLY A 241 13.81 24.88 15.56
C GLY A 241 13.19 23.52 15.89
N GLU A 242 13.38 22.47 15.08
CA GLU A 242 12.77 21.16 15.34
C GLU A 242 13.58 20.29 16.31
N LYS A 243 13.74 20.77 17.54
CA LYS A 243 13.85 19.88 18.69
C LYS A 243 12.46 19.76 19.29
N GLY A 244 11.68 18.73 18.96
CA GLY A 244 10.56 18.36 19.83
C GLY A 244 9.20 17.96 19.25
N GLU A 245 9.06 17.55 17.98
CA GLU A 245 7.89 16.71 17.66
C GLU A 245 8.11 15.32 18.27
N THR A 246 7.76 15.20 19.55
CA THR A 246 7.79 13.97 20.35
C THR A 246 6.46 13.21 20.28
N GLY A 247 5.48 13.74 19.53
CA GLY A 247 4.19 13.10 19.31
C GLY A 247 4.39 11.79 18.56
N LYS A 248 4.12 10.66 19.22
CA LYS A 248 4.07 9.36 18.56
C LYS A 248 2.97 9.38 17.50
N ALA A 249 3.21 8.71 16.38
CA ALA A 249 2.17 8.47 15.41
C ALA A 249 1.06 7.62 16.05
N GLU A 250 -0.19 7.84 15.65
CA GLU A 250 -1.34 7.21 16.29
C GLU A 250 -1.80 6.03 15.46
N ARG A 251 -1.58 4.81 15.97
CA ARG A 251 -2.14 3.60 15.38
C ARG A 251 -3.65 3.60 15.57
N ARG A 252 -4.37 3.30 14.49
CA ARG A 252 -5.82 3.16 14.47
C ARG A 252 -6.18 1.72 14.17
N ASP A 253 -7.06 1.15 14.97
CA ASP A 253 -7.69 -0.11 14.63
C ASP A 253 -8.74 0.14 13.54
N PRO A 254 -8.71 -0.60 12.42
CA PRO A 254 -9.77 -0.54 11.43
C PRO A 254 -11.12 -0.90 12.07
N VAL A 255 -12.18 -0.20 11.67
CA VAL A 255 -13.54 -0.60 12.07
C VAL A 255 -13.83 -1.94 11.40
N ARG A 256 -14.11 -2.98 12.20
CA ARG A 256 -14.39 -4.33 11.72
C ARG A 256 -15.87 -4.50 11.40
N ARG A 257 -16.15 -5.05 10.21
CA ARG A 257 -17.49 -5.40 9.76
C ARG A 257 -17.54 -6.84 9.27
N GLU A 258 -18.63 -7.52 9.59
CA GLU A 258 -19.01 -8.78 8.96
C GLU A 258 -20.15 -8.46 8.01
N LEU A 259 -20.03 -8.83 6.73
CA LEU A 259 -21.18 -8.78 5.85
C LEU A 259 -22.05 -10.02 6.08
N GLY A 260 -23.37 -9.79 6.26
CA GLY A 260 -24.34 -10.86 6.45
C GLY A 260 -24.46 -11.73 5.20
N GLY A 261 -24.52 -13.05 5.40
CA GLY A 261 -24.63 -14.03 4.32
C GLY A 261 -26.03 -14.06 3.70
N GLY A 262 -26.11 -13.62 2.45
CA GLY A 262 -27.32 -13.68 1.64
C GLY A 262 -26.97 -13.24 0.22
N ASP A 263 -26.21 -14.10 -0.47
CA ASP A 263 -25.82 -14.13 -1.90
C ASP A 263 -24.33 -14.48 -2.03
N ASP A 264 -23.94 -15.33 -2.98
CA ASP A 264 -22.56 -15.88 -3.08
C ASP A 264 -21.50 -14.85 -3.52
N LEU A 265 -21.92 -13.64 -3.91
CA LEU A 265 -21.06 -12.57 -4.41
C LEU A 265 -21.29 -11.29 -3.61
N VAL A 266 -20.22 -10.76 -3.01
CA VAL A 266 -20.22 -9.41 -2.43
C VAL A 266 -19.50 -8.52 -3.41
N LEU A 267 -20.20 -7.52 -3.96
CA LEU A 267 -19.54 -6.54 -4.80
C LEU A 267 -18.76 -5.58 -3.92
N LEU A 268 -17.67 -5.06 -4.46
CA LEU A 268 -16.87 -4.05 -3.78
C LEU A 268 -17.66 -2.78 -3.45
N ASP A 269 -18.65 -2.47 -4.29
CA ASP A 269 -19.61 -1.38 -4.05
C ASP A 269 -20.54 -1.70 -2.87
N ASP A 270 -20.88 -2.96 -2.64
CA ASP A 270 -21.66 -3.38 -1.46
C ASP A 270 -20.80 -3.25 -0.20
N VAL A 271 -19.51 -3.58 -0.26
CA VAL A 271 -18.55 -3.32 0.83
C VAL A 271 -18.50 -1.82 1.12
N ALA A 272 -18.35 -0.97 0.11
CA ALA A 272 -18.29 0.48 0.27
C ALA A 272 -19.62 1.07 0.77
N ALA A 273 -20.77 0.59 0.28
CA ALA A 273 -22.10 1.05 0.66
C ALA A 273 -22.55 0.53 2.04
N SER A 274 -22.00 -0.59 2.50
CA SER A 274 -22.29 -1.16 3.82
C SER A 274 -21.77 -0.31 4.99
N VAL A 275 -20.88 0.64 4.71
CA VAL A 275 -20.30 1.52 5.73
C VAL A 275 -21.09 2.83 5.77
N PRO A 276 -21.77 3.15 6.89
CA PRO A 276 -22.53 4.39 7.00
C PRO A 276 -21.67 5.63 6.74
N ASP A 277 -22.22 6.65 6.08
CA ASP A 277 -21.52 7.91 5.76
C ASP A 277 -20.87 8.59 6.97
N GLU A 278 -21.51 8.49 8.14
CA GLU A 278 -21.03 9.04 9.42
C GLU A 278 -19.80 8.28 9.93
N GLU A 279 -19.84 6.95 9.90
CA GLU A 279 -18.67 6.13 10.20
C GLU A 279 -17.60 6.27 9.15
N LEU A 280 -17.93 6.38 7.88
CA LEU A 280 -16.96 6.70 6.86
C LEU A 280 -16.31 8.07 7.13
N ARG A 281 -17.03 9.05 7.70
CA ARG A 281 -16.51 10.39 8.03
C ARG A 281 -15.60 10.36 9.25
N GLU A 282 -15.90 9.52 10.23
CA GLU A 282 -15.15 9.41 11.49
C GLU A 282 -14.06 8.31 11.45
N ALA A 283 -14.40 7.14 10.95
CA ALA A 283 -13.53 6.02 10.61
C ALA A 283 -13.12 6.08 9.13
N SER A 284 -11.97 6.69 8.91
CA SER A 284 -11.42 6.80 7.55
C SER A 284 -10.75 5.47 7.08
N CYS A 285 -10.91 4.36 7.81
CA CYS A 285 -10.49 3.02 7.43
C CYS A 285 -11.46 1.94 7.94
N VAL A 286 -11.75 0.96 7.09
CA VAL A 286 -12.71 -0.13 7.36
C VAL A 286 -12.06 -1.46 6.99
N SER A 287 -12.20 -2.45 7.87
CA SER A 287 -11.85 -3.85 7.58
C SER A 287 -13.12 -4.66 7.51
N VAL A 288 -13.28 -5.43 6.44
CA VAL A 288 -14.49 -6.22 6.21
C VAL A 288 -14.12 -7.69 6.01
N SER A 289 -14.82 -8.56 6.73
CA SER A 289 -14.68 -10.01 6.67
C SER A 289 -15.92 -10.62 6.04
N HIS A 290 -15.71 -11.59 5.15
CA HIS A 290 -16.74 -12.14 4.29
C HIS A 290 -16.63 -13.67 4.28
N PRO A 291 -17.69 -14.41 4.62
CA PRO A 291 -17.56 -15.84 4.89
C PRO A 291 -17.31 -16.70 3.66
N LYS A 292 -17.62 -16.26 2.42
CA LYS A 292 -17.55 -17.09 1.19
C LYS A 292 -17.41 -16.32 -0.16
N HIS A 293 -17.02 -15.04 -0.17
CA HIS A 293 -17.30 -14.18 -1.33
C HIS A 293 -16.08 -13.83 -2.17
N ALA A 294 -16.17 -14.04 -3.48
CA ALA A 294 -15.13 -13.65 -4.43
C ALA A 294 -15.10 -12.14 -4.70
N LEU A 295 -14.07 -11.45 -4.22
CA LEU A 295 -13.57 -10.26 -4.91
C LEU A 295 -12.52 -10.73 -5.91
N TYR A 296 -12.80 -10.65 -7.21
CA TYR A 296 -11.80 -11.00 -8.22
C TYR A 296 -10.83 -9.82 -8.43
N PRO A 297 -9.55 -9.91 -8.02
CA PRO A 297 -8.53 -9.03 -8.57
C PRO A 297 -8.27 -9.48 -10.01
N ILE A 298 -8.87 -8.82 -10.99
CA ILE A 298 -8.59 -9.12 -12.40
C ILE A 298 -7.16 -8.65 -12.72
N GLU A 299 -6.17 -9.52 -12.56
CA GLU A 299 -5.01 -9.49 -13.46
C GLU A 299 -5.49 -10.02 -14.81
N ALA A 300 -5.31 -9.20 -15.84
CA ALA A 300 -5.73 -9.53 -17.19
C ALA A 300 -4.96 -10.75 -17.68
N ALA A 301 -5.59 -11.93 -17.63
CA ALA A 301 -5.25 -13.01 -18.55
C ALA A 301 -5.19 -12.43 -19.96
N SER A 302 -4.08 -12.67 -20.65
CA SER A 302 -3.81 -12.16 -21.99
C SER A 302 -4.99 -12.42 -22.93
N GLY A 303 -5.75 -11.38 -23.27
CA GLY A 303 -6.90 -11.49 -24.19
C GLY A 303 -8.10 -10.59 -23.88
N MET A 304 -8.24 -10.04 -22.67
CA MET A 304 -9.39 -9.18 -22.34
C MET A 304 -9.14 -7.70 -22.70
N GLN A 305 -9.86 -7.21 -23.71
CA GLN A 305 -9.99 -5.77 -24.00
C GLN A 305 -11.21 -5.19 -23.27
N GLY A 306 -11.00 -4.18 -22.41
CA GLY A 306 -12.02 -3.16 -22.13
C GLY A 306 -12.46 -2.99 -20.67
N THR A 307 -12.29 -1.75 -20.19
CA THR A 307 -12.99 -1.07 -19.07
C THR A 307 -12.91 -1.67 -17.67
N LEU A 308 -11.95 -1.16 -16.88
CA LEU A 308 -12.16 -0.93 -15.44
C LEU A 308 -13.43 -0.11 -15.27
N GLY A 309 -14.41 -0.63 -14.53
CA GLY A 309 -15.64 0.10 -14.19
C GLY A 309 -16.93 -0.70 -14.25
N ALA A 310 -16.93 -1.95 -14.72
CA ALA A 310 -18.10 -2.82 -14.61
C ALA A 310 -17.65 -4.28 -14.48
N PHE A 311 -17.93 -4.90 -13.34
CA PHE A 311 -17.80 -6.34 -13.21
C PHE A 311 -19.02 -6.97 -13.87
N VAL A 312 -18.77 -7.84 -14.85
CA VAL A 312 -19.80 -8.45 -15.69
C VAL A 312 -20.69 -9.34 -14.83
N ARG A 313 -22.00 -9.08 -14.92
CA ARG A 313 -23.06 -10.00 -14.55
C ARG A 313 -23.04 -11.13 -15.58
N GLU A 314 -22.58 -12.32 -15.21
CA GLU A 314 -22.99 -13.50 -15.97
C GLU A 314 -24.42 -13.84 -15.54
N GLU A 315 -25.29 -14.02 -16.54
CA GLU A 315 -26.72 -14.33 -16.36
C GLU A 315 -26.96 -15.70 -15.73
#